data_AF-A0A1F3LXQ3-F1
#
_entry.id   AF-A0A1F3LXQ3-F1
#
_cell.length_a   1.000
_cell.length_b   1.000
_cell.length_c   1.000
_cell.angle_alpha   90.00
_cell.angle_beta   90.00
_cell.angle_gamma   90.00
#
_symmetry.space_group_name_H-M   'P 1'
#
loop_
_entity.id
_entity.type
_entity.pdbx_description
1 polymer ?
#
loop_
_entity_poly.entity_id
_entity_poly.type
_entity_poly.pdbx_seq_one_letter_code
_entity_poly.pdbx_strand_id
1 'polypeptide(L)'
;MRREQLHDLFEKYYNAETDLQQEKLLRKEVRQSDEFAEESDLFAYFGQEAFVPENLENDIFGQLIKKETRRKTIRMRYIRIAAAAAVVLVFFSAYLLKPKNLSTRELTADEQFAVLEQALSQVSYSLQPEEDDDLLVVFQDENFEIVMN
;
A
#
# COMPACT_ATOMS: atom_id res chain seq x y z
N MET A 1 -26.34 57.51 -9.74
CA MET A 1 -27.31 56.58 -10.41
C MET A 1 -28.74 56.83 -9.92
N ARG A 2 -29.82 56.29 -10.53
CA ARG A 2 -31.14 56.26 -9.85
C ARG A 2 -31.07 55.29 -8.67
N ARG A 3 -31.60 55.65 -7.49
CA ARG A 3 -31.48 54.87 -6.24
C ARG A 3 -31.87 53.39 -6.39
N GLU A 4 -32.96 53.11 -7.10
CA GLU A 4 -33.43 51.74 -7.37
C GLU A 4 -32.41 50.89 -8.14
N GLN A 5 -31.65 51.50 -9.05
CA GLN A 5 -30.64 50.79 -9.84
C GLN A 5 -29.41 50.40 -9.02
N LEU A 6 -29.13 51.14 -7.95
CA LEU A 6 -27.98 50.90 -7.08
C LEU A 6 -28.29 49.79 -6.07
N HIS A 7 -29.54 49.71 -5.60
CA HIS A 7 -30.01 48.59 -4.79
C HIS A 7 -30.03 47.27 -5.57
N ASP A 8 -30.53 47.28 -6.81
CA ASP A 8 -30.47 46.10 -7.70
C ASP A 8 -29.03 45.66 -8.00
N LEU A 9 -28.10 46.62 -8.08
CA LEU A 9 -26.68 46.33 -8.27
C LEU A 9 -26.04 45.70 -7.01
N PHE A 10 -26.43 46.13 -5.82
CA PHE A 10 -26.02 45.51 -4.57
C PHE A 10 -26.58 44.10 -4.41
N GLU A 11 -27.84 43.88 -4.78
CA GLU A 11 -28.45 42.54 -4.74
C GLU A 11 -27.68 41.57 -5.64
N LYS A 12 -27.33 42.00 -6.86
CA LYS A 12 -26.46 41.23 -7.76
C LYS A 12 -25.07 41.01 -7.18
N TYR A 13 -24.49 42.01 -6.52
CA TYR A 13 -23.19 41.90 -5.88
C TYR A 13 -23.20 40.83 -4.77
N TYR A 14 -24.23 40.84 -3.91
CA TYR A 14 -24.41 39.85 -2.86
C TYR A 14 -24.70 38.44 -3.41
N ASN A 15 -25.36 38.35 -4.57
CA ASN A 15 -25.59 37.08 -5.27
C ASN A 15 -24.40 36.62 -6.14
N ALA A 16 -23.29 37.35 -6.16
CA ALA A 16 -22.12 37.08 -7.01
C ALA A 16 -22.44 37.05 -8.53
N GLU A 17 -23.42 37.83 -8.95
CA GLU A 17 -23.85 37.96 -10.36
C GLU A 17 -23.26 39.20 -11.05
N THR A 18 -22.33 39.91 -10.40
CA THR A 18 -21.71 41.12 -10.93
C THR A 18 -20.49 40.83 -11.80
N ASP A 19 -20.31 41.64 -12.85
CA ASP A 19 -19.09 41.69 -13.64
C ASP A 19 -18.09 42.76 -13.12
N LEU A 20 -16.82 42.66 -13.52
CA LEU A 20 -15.73 43.57 -13.11
C LEU A 20 -16.03 45.06 -13.34
N GLN A 21 -16.75 45.39 -14.41
CA GLN A 21 -17.14 46.78 -14.70
C GLN A 21 -18.21 47.28 -13.73
N GLN A 22 -19.15 46.41 -13.36
CA GLN A 22 -20.24 46.70 -12.42
C GLN A 22 -19.70 46.90 -11.01
N GLU A 23 -18.74 46.06 -10.56
CA GLU A 23 -18.09 46.22 -9.27
C GLU A 23 -17.29 47.53 -9.17
N LYS A 24 -16.60 47.92 -10.24
CA LYS A 24 -15.88 49.22 -10.28
C LYS A 24 -16.85 50.40 -10.17
N LEU A 25 -17.99 50.33 -10.84
CA LEU A 25 -19.05 51.33 -10.72
C LEU A 25 -19.63 51.36 -9.32
N LEU A 26 -19.95 50.21 -8.74
CA LEU A 26 -20.48 50.08 -7.37
C LEU A 26 -19.52 50.70 -6.35
N ARG A 27 -18.23 50.34 -6.39
CA ARG A 27 -17.20 50.92 -5.51
C ARG A 27 -17.07 52.44 -5.66
N LYS A 28 -17.27 52.97 -6.87
CA LYS A 28 -17.19 54.41 -7.14
C LYS A 28 -18.39 55.16 -6.56
N GLU A 29 -19.60 54.65 -6.79
CA GLU A 29 -20.83 55.30 -6.32
C GLU A 29 -20.96 55.20 -4.79
N VAL A 30 -20.56 54.07 -4.19
CA VAL A 30 -20.55 53.88 -2.72
C VAL A 30 -19.58 54.81 -2.01
N ARG A 31 -18.40 55.08 -2.61
CA ARG A 31 -17.47 56.10 -2.09
C ARG A 31 -18.00 57.54 -2.16
N GLN A 32 -19.01 57.79 -3.00
CA GLN A 32 -19.58 59.13 -3.21
C GLN A 32 -20.89 59.34 -2.46
N SER A 33 -21.42 58.30 -1.80
CA SER A 33 -22.70 58.32 -1.11
C SER A 33 -22.51 58.02 0.37
N ASP A 34 -23.00 58.89 1.25
CA ASP A 34 -23.02 58.67 2.70
C ASP A 34 -24.08 57.63 3.14
N GLU A 35 -24.93 57.19 2.21
CA GLU A 35 -26.04 56.26 2.47
C GLU A 35 -25.56 54.81 2.72
N PHE A 36 -24.36 54.46 2.23
CA PHE A 36 -23.79 53.10 2.29
C PHE A 36 -22.42 53.11 3.00
N ALA A 37 -22.38 53.68 4.20
CA ALA A 37 -21.16 53.84 4.97
C ALA A 37 -20.50 52.49 5.33
N GLU A 38 -21.31 51.48 5.66
CA GLU A 38 -20.83 50.13 6.03
C GLU A 38 -20.17 49.43 4.84
N GLU A 39 -20.79 49.48 3.66
CA GLU A 39 -20.24 48.90 2.44
C GLU A 39 -19.02 49.69 1.94
N SER A 40 -18.98 51.00 2.17
CA SER A 40 -17.82 51.85 1.87
C SER A 40 -16.60 51.41 2.67
N ASP A 41 -16.76 51.17 3.98
CA ASP A 41 -15.69 50.67 4.85
C ASP A 41 -15.23 49.27 4.43
N LEU A 42 -16.17 48.39 4.06
CA LEU A 42 -15.87 47.06 3.53
C LEU A 42 -15.02 47.15 2.24
N PHE A 43 -15.44 47.95 1.27
CA PHE A 43 -14.70 48.15 0.03
C PHE A 43 -13.35 48.85 0.24
N ALA A 44 -13.25 49.72 1.25
CA ALA A 44 -12.00 50.37 1.61
C ALA A 44 -11.00 49.36 2.20
N TYR A 45 -11.46 48.46 3.06
CA TYR A 45 -10.65 47.39 3.65
C TYR A 45 -10.02 46.49 2.57
N PHE A 46 -10.84 45.92 1.69
CA PHE A 46 -10.36 45.05 0.60
C PHE A 46 -9.61 45.79 -0.50
N GLY A 47 -9.78 47.11 -0.60
CA GLY A 47 -9.01 47.95 -1.52
C GLY A 47 -7.53 48.08 -1.13
N GLN A 48 -7.21 47.99 0.16
CA GLN A 48 -5.83 48.08 0.66
C GLN A 48 -5.07 46.76 0.54
N GLU A 49 -5.78 45.61 0.56
CA GLU A 49 -5.18 44.27 0.50
C GLU A 49 -4.99 43.73 -0.93
N ALA A 50 -5.44 44.45 -1.96
CA ALA A 50 -5.35 44.01 -3.37
C ALA A 50 -3.93 44.08 -3.97
N PHE A 51 -2.89 43.97 -3.14
CA PHE A 51 -1.51 43.82 -3.62
C PHE A 51 -1.22 42.35 -3.88
N VAL A 52 -1.41 41.91 -5.12
CA VAL A 52 -0.93 40.61 -5.60
C VAL A 52 0.50 40.80 -6.09
N PRO A 53 1.51 40.19 -5.43
CA PRO A 53 2.89 40.27 -5.90
C PRO A 53 3.00 39.63 -7.30
N GLU A 54 3.72 40.28 -8.23
CA GLU A 54 3.91 39.78 -9.60
C GLU A 54 4.46 38.34 -9.66
N ASN A 55 5.17 37.89 -8.62
CA ASN A 55 5.81 36.58 -8.55
C ASN A 55 5.12 35.56 -7.61
N LEU A 56 3.91 35.86 -7.12
CA LEU A 56 3.21 34.99 -6.16
C LEU A 56 3.02 33.56 -6.71
N GLU A 57 2.62 33.46 -7.98
CA GLU A 57 2.41 32.18 -8.66
C GLU A 57 3.70 31.34 -8.69
N ASN A 58 4.79 31.96 -9.12
CA ASN A 58 6.10 31.32 -9.21
C ASN A 58 6.63 30.90 -7.83
N ASP A 59 6.39 31.70 -6.80
CA ASP A 59 6.80 31.39 -5.43
C ASP A 59 6.01 30.21 -4.83
N ILE A 60 4.69 30.18 -5.03
CA ILE A 60 3.84 29.09 -4.54
C ILE A 60 4.20 27.78 -5.25
N PHE A 61 4.23 27.77 -6.58
CA PHE A 61 4.54 26.56 -7.34
C PHE A 61 6.00 26.13 -7.16
N GLY A 62 6.93 27.08 -7.09
CA GLY A 62 8.34 26.81 -6.84
C GLY A 62 8.57 26.14 -5.50
N GLN A 63 7.87 26.57 -4.44
CA GLN A 63 7.94 25.94 -3.12
C GLN A 63 7.32 24.53 -3.11
N LEU A 64 6.22 24.32 -3.83
CA LEU A 64 5.56 23.02 -3.93
C LEU A 64 6.48 21.98 -4.60
N ILE A 65 7.09 22.35 -5.72
CA ILE A 65 8.03 21.51 -6.49
C ILE A 65 9.30 21.21 -5.67
N LYS A 66 9.86 22.21 -4.97
CA LYS A 66 11.03 22.02 -4.09
C LYS A 66 10.74 21.04 -2.95
N LYS A 67 9.53 21.05 -2.39
CA LYS A 67 9.14 20.14 -1.30
C LYS A 67 9.05 18.69 -1.78
N GLU A 68 8.51 18.44 -2.98
CA GLU A 68 8.39 17.09 -3.53
C GLU A 68 9.76 16.47 -3.86
N THR A 69 10.65 17.25 -4.49
CA THR A 69 11.99 16.81 -4.87
C THR A 69 12.88 16.49 -3.65
N ARG A 70 12.79 17.28 -2.58
CA ARG A 70 13.51 17.03 -1.31
C ARG A 70 13.09 15.71 -0.65
N ARG A 71 11.79 15.37 -0.68
CA ARG A 71 11.29 14.10 -0.10
C ARG A 71 11.78 12.89 -0.89
N LYS A 72 11.79 12.97 -2.23
CA LYS A 72 12.30 11.89 -3.10
C LYS A 72 13.79 11.64 -2.91
N THR A 73 14.59 12.69 -2.82
CA THR A 73 16.06 12.57 -2.62
C THR A 73 16.43 11.97 -1.27
N ILE A 74 15.76 12.35 -0.19
CA ILE A 74 15.98 11.76 1.14
C ILE A 74 15.62 10.28 1.16
N ARG A 75 14.45 9.91 0.59
CA ARG A 75 14.03 8.49 0.50
C ARG A 75 15.05 7.65 -0.28
N MET A 76 15.58 8.16 -1.39
CA MET A 76 16.60 7.44 -2.16
C MET A 76 17.92 7.28 -1.42
N ARG A 77 18.33 8.24 -0.58
CA ARG A 77 19.54 8.07 0.25
C ARG A 77 19.39 6.93 1.24
N TYR A 78 18.25 6.82 1.93
CA TYR A 78 18.01 5.71 2.84
C TYR A 78 17.96 4.35 2.14
N ILE A 79 17.33 4.27 0.96
CA ILE A 79 17.30 3.02 0.17
C ILE A 79 18.72 2.60 -0.23
N ARG A 80 19.58 3.55 -0.65
CA ARG A 80 20.98 3.25 -1.01
C ARG A 80 21.78 2.74 0.19
N ILE A 81 21.62 3.37 1.36
CA ILE A 81 22.29 2.95 2.60
C ILE A 81 21.79 1.57 3.03
N ALA A 82 20.47 1.33 2.98
CA ALA A 82 19.88 0.05 3.31
C ALA A 82 20.35 -1.07 2.37
N ALA A 83 20.44 -0.80 1.06
CA ALA A 83 20.97 -1.75 0.09
C ALA A 83 22.44 -2.08 0.36
N ALA A 84 23.28 -1.07 0.63
CA ALA A 84 24.68 -1.30 0.99
C ALA A 84 24.81 -2.11 2.29
N ALA A 85 24.03 -1.79 3.31
CA ALA A 85 24.01 -2.52 4.58
C ALA A 85 23.54 -3.96 4.41
N ALA A 86 22.54 -4.22 3.57
CA ALA A 86 22.05 -5.56 3.28
C ALA A 86 23.14 -6.44 2.63
N VAL A 87 23.91 -5.88 1.69
CA VAL A 87 25.05 -6.57 1.08
C VAL A 87 26.10 -6.93 2.15
N VAL A 88 26.45 -5.98 3.02
CA VAL A 88 27.39 -6.24 4.13
C VAL A 88 26.85 -7.33 5.06
N LEU A 89 25.56 -7.30 5.41
CA LEU A 89 24.93 -8.32 6.25
C LEU A 89 24.94 -9.70 5.60
N VAL A 90 24.75 -9.80 4.28
CA VAL A 90 24.85 -11.08 3.55
C VAL A 90 26.27 -11.61 3.57
N PHE A 91 27.29 -10.77 3.39
CA PHE A 91 28.68 -11.20 3.51
C PHE A 91 29.03 -11.59 4.94
N PHE A 92 28.55 -10.83 5.93
CA PHE A 92 28.79 -11.09 7.35
C PHE A 92 28.10 -12.38 7.79
N SER A 93 26.87 -12.63 7.33
CA SER A 93 26.15 -13.87 7.59
C SER A 93 26.83 -15.06 6.92
N ALA A 94 27.28 -14.94 5.67
CA ALA A 94 28.03 -16.01 5.00
C ALA A 94 29.40 -16.30 5.66
N TYR A 95 30.03 -15.29 6.25
CA TYR A 95 31.33 -15.45 6.90
C TYR A 95 31.21 -16.01 8.33
N LEU A 96 30.23 -15.53 9.11
CA LEU A 96 29.99 -15.99 10.49
C LEU A 96 29.22 -17.30 10.56
N LEU A 97 28.16 -17.44 9.76
CA LEU A 97 27.56 -18.73 9.50
C LEU A 97 28.40 -19.42 8.44
N LYS A 98 29.52 -20.02 8.85
CA LYS A 98 30.07 -21.14 8.08
C LYS A 98 28.90 -22.07 7.81
N PRO A 99 28.57 -22.41 6.55
CA PRO A 99 27.58 -23.44 6.30
C PRO A 99 28.09 -24.66 7.07
N LYS A 100 27.42 -25.03 8.17
CA LYS A 100 27.42 -26.42 8.59
C LYS A 100 26.88 -27.10 7.36
N ASN A 101 27.79 -27.75 6.63
CA ASN A 101 27.50 -28.51 5.43
C ASN A 101 26.09 -29.07 5.56
N LEU A 102 25.24 -28.85 4.55
CA LEU A 102 24.15 -29.78 4.30
C LEU A 102 24.86 -31.11 4.08
N SER A 103 25.14 -31.79 5.19
CA SER A 103 25.84 -33.04 5.20
C SER A 103 24.95 -33.98 4.41
N THR A 104 25.40 -34.37 3.22
CA THR A 104 25.30 -35.77 2.82
C THR A 104 26.00 -36.56 3.92
N ARG A 105 25.30 -36.71 5.05
CA ARG A 105 25.73 -37.58 6.15
C ARG A 105 25.60 -38.96 5.56
N GLU A 106 26.73 -39.57 5.22
CA GLU A 106 26.76 -41.02 5.05
C GLU A 106 26.23 -41.59 6.36
N LEU A 107 25.05 -42.21 6.27
CA LEU A 107 24.40 -42.85 7.40
C LEU A 107 25.40 -43.84 7.97
N THR A 108 25.56 -43.85 9.29
CA THR A 108 26.35 -44.89 9.95
C THR A 108 25.71 -46.26 9.68
N ALA A 109 26.48 -47.35 9.78
CA ALA A 109 25.96 -48.69 9.47
C ALA A 109 24.67 -49.00 10.24
N ASP A 110 24.58 -48.57 11.49
CA ASP A 110 23.40 -48.74 12.34
C ASP A 110 22.18 -47.94 11.84
N GLU A 111 22.40 -46.72 11.35
CA GLU A 111 21.33 -45.89 10.76
C GLU A 111 20.86 -46.46 9.42
N GLN A 112 21.76 -47.01 8.60
CA GLN A 112 21.39 -47.71 7.37
C GLN A 112 20.56 -48.96 7.68
N PHE A 113 20.92 -49.69 8.74
CA PHE A 113 20.19 -50.88 9.18
C PHE A 113 18.79 -50.53 9.66
N ALA A 114 18.63 -49.45 10.44
CA ALA A 114 17.32 -48.99 10.89
C ALA A 114 16.39 -48.59 9.72
N VAL A 115 16.94 -47.90 8.71
CA VAL A 115 16.18 -47.54 7.50
C VAL A 115 15.80 -48.79 6.69
N LEU A 116 16.70 -49.76 6.59
CA LEU A 116 16.44 -51.04 5.93
C LEU A 116 15.33 -51.83 6.61
N GLU A 117 15.37 -51.95 7.94
CA GLU A 117 14.32 -52.62 8.73
C GLU A 117 12.95 -51.97 8.51
N GLN A 118 12.89 -50.64 8.52
CA GLN A 118 11.66 -49.90 8.28
C GLN A 118 11.12 -50.16 6.87
N ALA A 119 11.98 -50.13 5.85
CA ALA A 119 11.58 -50.40 4.47
C ALA A 119 11.08 -51.85 4.30
N LEU A 120 11.78 -52.82 4.91
CA LEU A 120 11.41 -54.23 4.84
C LEU A 120 10.08 -54.51 5.54
N SER A 121 9.85 -53.88 6.70
CA SER A 121 8.59 -53.94 7.44
C SER A 121 7.43 -53.41 6.58
N GLN A 122 7.61 -52.25 5.94
CA GLN A 122 6.57 -51.66 5.09
C GLN A 122 6.25 -52.54 3.88
N VAL A 123 7.26 -53.12 3.24
CA VAL A 123 7.07 -54.05 2.12
C VAL A 123 6.37 -55.33 2.61
N SER A 124 6.76 -55.85 3.77
CA SER A 124 6.11 -57.01 4.38
C SER A 124 4.62 -56.75 4.64
N TYR A 125 4.26 -55.60 5.17
CA TYR A 125 2.85 -55.23 5.36
C TYR A 125 2.10 -55.11 4.04
N SER A 126 2.76 -54.65 2.97
CA SER A 126 2.13 -54.54 1.64
C SER A 126 1.98 -55.87 0.89
N LEU A 127 2.73 -56.90 1.29
CA LEU A 127 2.73 -58.23 0.65
C LEU A 127 1.89 -59.26 1.40
N GLN A 128 1.35 -58.92 2.58
CA GLN A 128 0.37 -59.78 3.23
C GLN A 128 -0.92 -59.73 2.41
N PRO A 129 -1.44 -60.88 1.93
CA PRO A 129 -2.71 -60.90 1.22
C PRO A 129 -3.81 -60.41 2.18
N GLU A 130 -4.76 -59.63 1.66
CA GLU A 130 -5.98 -59.30 2.39
C GLU A 130 -6.67 -60.63 2.76
N GLU A 131 -7.04 -60.80 4.02
CA GLU A 131 -7.81 -61.96 4.47
C GLU A 131 -9.17 -61.91 3.77
N ASP A 132 -9.33 -62.64 2.66
CA ASP A 132 -10.62 -62.85 2.02
C ASP A 132 -11.50 -63.68 2.98
N ASP A 133 -12.50 -63.00 3.56
CA ASP A 133 -13.37 -63.44 4.66
C ASP A 133 -14.38 -64.57 4.31
N ASP A 134 -14.29 -65.23 3.15
CA ASP A 134 -15.30 -66.20 2.69
C ASP A 134 -14.72 -67.54 2.21
N LEU A 135 -13.90 -68.20 3.04
CA LEU A 135 -13.51 -69.61 2.83
C LEU A 135 -14.25 -70.53 3.80
N LEU A 136 -15.39 -71.06 3.36
CA LEU A 136 -16.11 -72.11 4.07
C LEU A 136 -15.43 -73.47 3.83
N VAL A 137 -14.63 -73.94 4.79
CA VAL A 137 -14.06 -75.30 4.77
C VAL A 137 -15.18 -76.30 5.08
N VAL A 138 -15.66 -77.00 4.05
CA VAL A 138 -16.76 -77.97 4.21
C VAL A 138 -16.28 -79.34 4.68
N PHE A 139 -14.99 -79.70 4.50
CA PHE A 139 -14.41 -80.93 5.07
C PHE A 139 -12.86 -80.92 5.04
N GLN A 140 -12.22 -81.48 6.08
CA GLN A 140 -10.75 -81.57 6.20
C GLN A 140 -10.31 -83.00 6.58
N ASP A 141 -9.34 -83.56 5.86
CA ASP A 141 -8.63 -84.80 6.21
C ASP A 141 -7.12 -84.69 5.86
N GLU A 142 -6.29 -85.60 6.37
CA GLU A 142 -4.82 -85.44 6.47
C GLU A 142 -4.07 -85.32 5.12
N ASN A 143 -4.71 -85.61 3.97
CA ASN A 143 -4.00 -85.66 2.68
C ASN A 143 -4.60 -84.82 1.54
N PHE A 144 -5.74 -84.15 1.71
CA PHE A 144 -6.21 -83.12 0.77
C PHE A 144 -7.36 -82.27 1.36
N GLU A 145 -7.49 -81.04 0.86
CA GLU A 145 -8.55 -80.08 1.19
C GLU A 145 -9.35 -79.75 -0.08
N ILE A 146 -10.68 -79.74 0.02
CA ILE A 146 -11.55 -79.30 -1.08
C ILE A 146 -12.16 -77.95 -0.69
N VAL A 147 -11.79 -76.94 -1.46
CA VAL A 147 -12.29 -75.58 -1.32
C VAL A 147 -13.29 -75.30 -2.45
N MET A 148 -14.45 -74.75 -2.10
CA MET A 148 -15.41 -74.21 -3.09
C MET A 148 -15.49 -72.70 -2.93
N ASN A 149 -15.63 -72.02 -4.07
CA ASN A 149 -15.90 -70.59 -4.17
C ASN A 149 -17.42 -70.35 -4.23
#